data_AF-A0A842VF47-F1
#
_entry.id   AF-A0A842VF47-F1
#
_cell.length_a   1.000
_cell.length_b   1.000
_cell.length_c   1.000
_cell.angle_alpha   90.00
_cell.angle_beta   90.00
_cell.angle_gamma   90.00
#
_symmetry.space_group_name_H-M   'P 1'
#
loop_
_entity.id
_entity.type
_entity.pdbx_description
1 polymer ?
#
loop_
_entity_poly.entity_id
_entity_poly.type
_entity_poly.pdbx_seq_one_letter_code
_entity_poly.pdbx_strand_id
1 'polypeptide(L)'
;MSLSQNLQNKSLRTEFKIRGLDPFEVIDASPEDVELENRKLERLLKWVLAYSELGSRKEMEKRGYELPPFDYDIDPDVDWLRFERWMNGEKIRGTYREQMGSLKEFASPDSIPEEEIEAAAQKLLGKFHAIHVEVDFADEVPPRLLYEYLWDILDDESEYVGIGGWHIDACSGFCPECIRRPWCDVGGCWDEDETAGKMVLPAQVRRYVSPSPVSLQILKKNEKKYDIE
;
A
#
# COMPACT_ATOMS: atom_id res chain seq x y z
N MET A 1 -33.17 10.20 10.66
CA MET A 1 -32.65 10.73 9.38
C MET A 1 -33.73 11.57 8.72
N SER A 2 -33.47 12.86 8.43
CA SER A 2 -34.51 13.77 7.92
C SER A 2 -34.67 13.66 6.39
N LEU A 3 -35.88 13.90 5.88
CA LEU A 3 -36.13 13.97 4.42
C LEU A 3 -35.24 15.02 3.74
N SER A 4 -34.96 16.13 4.43
CA SER A 4 -34.09 17.21 3.95
C SER A 4 -32.65 16.75 3.74
N GLN A 5 -32.10 15.94 4.67
CA GLN A 5 -30.72 15.43 4.57
C GLN A 5 -30.55 14.50 3.36
N ASN A 6 -31.55 13.65 3.09
CA ASN A 6 -31.53 12.75 1.93
C ASN A 6 -31.63 13.50 0.59
N LEU A 7 -32.45 14.56 0.54
CA LEU A 7 -32.57 15.40 -0.67
C LEU A 7 -31.27 16.14 -0.96
N GLN A 8 -30.64 16.71 0.07
CA GLN A 8 -29.33 17.35 -0.03
C GLN A 8 -28.26 16.37 -0.53
N ASN A 9 -28.21 15.17 0.05
CA ASN A 9 -27.28 14.12 -0.36
C ASN A 9 -27.40 13.78 -1.84
N LYS A 10 -28.64 13.53 -2.28
CA LYS A 10 -28.94 13.25 -3.69
C LYS A 10 -28.55 14.42 -4.60
N SER A 11 -28.76 15.66 -4.16
CA SER A 11 -28.35 16.86 -4.89
C SER A 11 -26.83 16.91 -5.06
N LEU A 12 -26.07 16.73 -3.98
CA LEU A 12 -24.61 16.75 -4.01
C LEU A 12 -24.02 15.66 -4.91
N ARG A 13 -24.50 14.42 -4.77
CA ARG A 13 -24.10 13.31 -5.66
C ARG A 13 -24.41 13.61 -7.14
N THR A 14 -25.52 14.31 -7.40
CA THR A 14 -25.89 14.75 -8.75
C THR A 14 -24.92 15.79 -9.29
N GLU A 15 -24.46 16.74 -8.47
CA GLU A 15 -23.47 17.74 -8.86
C GLU A 15 -22.13 17.11 -9.29
N PHE A 16 -21.64 16.10 -8.56
CA PHE A 16 -20.44 15.36 -8.97
C PHE A 16 -20.65 14.60 -10.28
N LYS A 17 -21.80 13.93 -10.43
CA LYS A 17 -22.15 13.24 -11.67
C LYS A 17 -22.19 14.16 -12.88
N ILE A 18 -22.72 15.38 -12.74
CA ILE A 18 -22.73 16.40 -13.81
C ILE A 18 -21.31 16.76 -14.26
N ARG A 19 -20.35 16.73 -13.34
CA ARG A 19 -18.93 17.01 -13.60
C ARG A 19 -18.14 15.79 -14.07
N GLY A 20 -18.77 14.62 -14.16
CA GLY A 20 -18.10 13.37 -14.53
C GLY A 20 -17.15 12.85 -13.44
N LEU A 21 -17.36 13.24 -12.19
CA LEU A 21 -16.54 12.82 -11.05
C LEU A 21 -17.32 11.83 -10.18
N ASP A 22 -16.64 10.79 -9.69
CA ASP A 22 -17.15 9.95 -8.60
C ASP A 22 -16.48 10.39 -7.28
N PRO A 23 -17.23 11.00 -6.33
CA PRO A 23 -16.65 11.44 -5.07
C PRO A 23 -16.15 10.27 -4.22
N PHE A 24 -16.69 9.06 -4.40
CA PHE A 24 -16.33 7.90 -3.57
C PHE A 24 -15.03 7.22 -3.97
N GLU A 25 -14.37 7.70 -5.03
CA GLU A 25 -12.97 7.35 -5.28
C GLU A 25 -12.04 8.00 -4.26
N VAL A 26 -12.41 9.16 -3.71
CA VAL A 26 -11.51 10.00 -2.90
C VAL A 26 -11.95 10.20 -1.44
N ILE A 27 -13.22 9.92 -1.14
CA ILE A 27 -13.77 9.90 0.21
C ILE A 27 -14.55 8.60 0.47
N ASP A 28 -14.55 8.16 1.72
CA ASP A 28 -15.32 7.00 2.15
C ASP A 28 -16.80 7.34 2.25
N ALA A 29 -17.62 6.49 1.62
CA ALA A 29 -19.06 6.54 1.75
C ALA A 29 -19.47 6.37 3.22
N SER A 30 -20.51 7.08 3.64
CA SER A 30 -21.05 6.98 5.00
C SER A 30 -22.56 6.80 4.92
N PRO A 31 -23.04 5.69 4.33
CA PRO A 31 -24.47 5.50 4.06
C PRO A 31 -25.32 5.43 5.34
N GLU A 32 -24.70 5.05 6.46
CA GLU A 32 -25.35 4.98 7.78
C GLU A 32 -25.41 6.35 8.49
N ASP A 33 -24.60 7.32 8.05
CA ASP A 33 -24.57 8.70 8.56
C ASP A 33 -24.61 9.71 7.39
N VAL A 34 -25.82 9.94 6.89
CA VAL A 34 -26.08 10.86 5.77
C VAL A 34 -25.66 12.30 6.09
N GLU A 35 -25.65 12.71 7.37
CA GLU A 35 -25.22 14.05 7.73
C GLU A 35 -23.71 14.19 7.58
N LEU A 36 -22.95 13.21 8.07
CA LEU A 36 -21.51 13.14 7.84
C LEU A 36 -21.18 13.10 6.35
N GLU A 37 -21.88 12.25 5.59
CA GLU A 37 -21.65 12.15 4.15
C GLU A 37 -21.93 13.48 3.44
N ASN A 38 -23.01 14.18 3.79
CA ASN A 38 -23.31 15.51 3.25
C ASN A 38 -22.18 16.51 3.53
N ARG A 39 -21.65 16.53 4.77
CA ARG A 39 -20.53 17.42 5.12
C ARG A 39 -19.27 17.10 4.30
N LYS A 40 -18.94 15.82 4.11
CA LYS A 40 -17.81 15.38 3.28
C LYS A 40 -18.00 15.83 1.83
N LEU A 41 -19.17 15.54 1.24
CA LEU A 41 -19.51 15.91 -0.13
C LEU A 41 -19.52 17.42 -0.36
N GLU A 42 -20.04 18.23 0.58
CA GLU A 42 -20.02 19.69 0.49
C GLU A 42 -18.60 20.25 0.54
N ARG A 43 -17.77 19.74 1.47
CA ARG A 43 -16.37 20.15 1.57
C ARG A 43 -15.61 19.81 0.29
N LEU A 44 -15.80 18.61 -0.24
CA LEU A 44 -15.20 18.17 -1.49
C LEU A 44 -15.69 18.99 -2.70
N LEU A 45 -16.99 19.27 -2.79
CA LEU A 45 -17.55 20.06 -3.90
C LEU A 45 -17.01 21.49 -3.89
N LYS A 46 -16.84 22.10 -2.71
CA LYS A 46 -16.20 23.41 -2.57
C LYS A 46 -14.78 23.41 -3.15
N TRP A 47 -14.01 22.35 -2.89
CA TRP A 47 -12.67 22.16 -3.46
C TRP A 47 -12.70 21.98 -4.97
N VAL A 48 -13.59 21.13 -5.49
CA VAL A 48 -13.76 20.91 -6.94
C VAL A 48 -14.08 22.22 -7.67
N LEU A 49 -14.99 23.02 -7.11
CA LEU A 49 -15.36 24.32 -7.68
C LEU A 49 -14.19 25.30 -7.66
N ALA A 50 -13.48 25.38 -6.53
CA ALA A 50 -12.32 26.25 -6.41
C ALA A 50 -11.19 25.85 -7.37
N TYR A 51 -10.91 24.54 -7.51
CA TYR A 51 -9.89 24.07 -8.44
C TYR A 51 -10.29 24.30 -9.89
N SER A 52 -11.58 24.14 -10.22
CA SER A 52 -12.09 24.44 -11.56
C SER A 52 -11.96 25.92 -11.93
N GLU A 53 -11.99 26.82 -10.94
CA GLU A 53 -11.77 28.27 -11.13
C GLU A 53 -10.28 28.64 -11.19
N LEU A 54 -9.47 28.07 -10.30
CA LEU A 54 -8.07 28.47 -10.08
C LEU A 54 -7.06 27.67 -10.92
N GLY A 55 -7.42 26.46 -11.32
CA GLY A 55 -6.70 25.63 -12.28
C GLY A 55 -5.37 25.04 -11.83
N SER A 56 -4.93 25.27 -10.59
CA SER A 56 -3.67 24.69 -10.08
C SER A 56 -3.59 24.67 -8.56
N ARG A 57 -2.82 23.71 -8.01
CA ARG A 57 -2.40 23.66 -6.61
C ARG A 57 -1.87 24.99 -6.09
N LYS A 58 -0.95 25.62 -6.82
CA LYS A 58 -0.30 26.87 -6.39
C LYS A 58 -1.31 28.01 -6.16
N GLU A 59 -2.32 28.13 -7.01
CA GLU A 59 -3.34 29.17 -6.85
C GLU A 59 -4.37 28.81 -5.77
N MET A 60 -4.67 27.53 -5.59
CA MET A 60 -5.48 27.01 -4.49
C MET A 60 -4.85 27.31 -3.12
N GLU A 61 -3.56 26.98 -2.94
CA GLU A 61 -2.82 27.22 -1.70
C GLU A 61 -2.79 28.70 -1.30
N LYS A 62 -2.60 29.62 -2.26
CA LYS A 62 -2.69 31.07 -2.02
C LYS A 62 -4.06 31.53 -1.48
N ARG A 63 -5.11 30.75 -1.70
CA ARG A 63 -6.48 31.00 -1.22
C ARG A 63 -6.80 30.22 0.06
N GLY A 64 -5.82 29.56 0.68
CA GLY A 64 -5.95 28.79 1.90
C GLY A 64 -6.45 27.36 1.69
N TYR A 65 -6.43 26.85 0.46
CA TYR A 65 -6.69 25.45 0.16
C TYR A 65 -5.36 24.69 0.17
N GLU A 66 -4.93 24.24 1.35
CA GLU A 66 -3.61 23.59 1.51
C GLU A 66 -3.68 22.06 1.39
N LEU A 67 -4.74 21.45 1.93
CA LEU A 67 -4.91 19.99 1.99
C LEU A 67 -6.24 19.54 1.39
N PRO A 68 -6.23 18.81 0.27
CA PRO A 68 -7.43 18.22 -0.31
C PRO A 68 -8.24 17.44 0.73
N PRO A 69 -9.58 17.46 0.70
CA PRO A 69 -10.41 16.89 1.74
C PRO A 69 -10.60 15.38 1.54
N PHE A 70 -9.51 14.62 1.50
CA PHE A 70 -9.51 13.17 1.36
C PHE A 70 -9.54 12.50 2.73
N ASP A 71 -10.07 11.27 2.79
CA ASP A 71 -10.12 10.51 4.07
C ASP A 71 -8.78 9.81 4.40
N TYR A 72 -7.80 9.85 3.49
CA TYR A 72 -6.51 9.15 3.60
C TYR A 72 -5.34 10.15 3.69
N ASP A 73 -5.32 10.88 4.80
CA ASP A 73 -4.42 12.00 5.13
C ASP A 73 -3.02 11.47 5.53
N ILE A 74 -2.18 11.18 4.54
CA ILE A 74 -0.84 10.60 4.76
C ILE A 74 0.24 11.64 4.47
N ASP A 75 0.17 12.25 3.29
CA ASP A 75 1.13 13.24 2.83
C ASP A 75 0.44 14.28 1.91
N PRO A 76 0.63 15.59 2.15
CA PRO A 76 0.02 16.65 1.35
C PRO A 76 0.32 16.56 -0.15
N ASP A 77 1.53 16.16 -0.55
CA ASP A 77 1.92 16.09 -1.95
C ASP A 77 1.23 14.90 -2.65
N VAL A 78 1.09 13.78 -1.94
CA VAL A 78 0.35 12.60 -2.42
C VAL A 78 -1.14 12.92 -2.59
N ASP A 79 -1.76 13.59 -1.63
CA ASP A 79 -3.17 13.96 -1.73
C ASP A 79 -3.42 14.96 -2.86
N TRP A 80 -2.51 15.92 -3.06
CA TRP A 80 -2.57 16.81 -4.22
C TRP A 80 -2.46 16.05 -5.55
N LEU A 81 -1.49 15.14 -5.68
CA LEU A 81 -1.34 14.34 -6.89
C LEU A 81 -2.63 13.56 -7.18
N ARG A 82 -3.18 12.89 -6.18
CA ARG A 82 -4.42 12.11 -6.34
C ARG A 82 -5.60 13.02 -6.70
N PHE A 83 -5.71 14.19 -6.07
CA PHE A 83 -6.74 15.16 -6.39
C PHE A 83 -6.65 15.68 -7.83
N GLU A 84 -5.45 16.03 -8.31
CA GLU A 84 -5.26 16.50 -9.68
C GLU A 84 -5.55 15.39 -10.71
N ARG A 85 -5.11 14.16 -10.44
CA ARG A 85 -5.44 12.98 -11.26
C ARG A 85 -6.95 12.76 -11.34
N TRP A 86 -7.63 12.75 -10.20
CA TRP A 86 -9.08 12.60 -10.12
C TRP A 86 -9.83 13.72 -10.87
N MET A 87 -9.41 14.98 -10.69
CA MET A 87 -9.98 16.12 -11.42
C MET A 87 -9.79 16.03 -12.94
N ASN A 88 -8.75 15.33 -13.40
CA ASN A 88 -8.50 15.07 -14.82
C ASN A 88 -9.16 13.78 -15.34
N GLY A 89 -9.92 13.06 -14.51
CA GLY A 89 -10.53 11.78 -14.86
C GLY A 89 -9.52 10.63 -15.01
N GLU A 90 -8.33 10.78 -14.42
CA GLU A 90 -7.31 9.74 -14.37
C GLU A 90 -7.51 8.84 -13.15
N LYS A 91 -7.07 7.57 -13.25
CA LYS A 91 -7.07 6.66 -12.11
C LYS A 91 -6.17 7.20 -10.99
N ILE A 92 -6.69 7.21 -9.76
CA ILE A 92 -5.93 7.54 -8.54
C ILE A 92 -5.28 6.33 -7.87
N ARG A 93 -5.67 5.11 -8.28
CA ARG A 93 -5.11 3.83 -7.85
C ARG A 93 -4.88 2.95 -9.07
N GLY A 94 -3.92 2.06 -8.99
CA GLY A 94 -3.65 1.07 -10.03
C GLY A 94 -2.81 -0.05 -9.47
N THR A 95 -2.74 -1.17 -10.19
CA THR A 95 -1.86 -2.26 -9.74
C THR A 95 -0.40 -1.84 -9.86
N TYR A 96 0.48 -2.40 -9.02
CA TYR A 96 1.91 -2.12 -9.16
C TYR A 96 2.43 -2.40 -10.57
N ARG A 97 1.89 -3.43 -11.24
CA ARG A 97 2.15 -3.72 -12.65
C ARG A 97 1.77 -2.58 -13.58
N GLU A 98 0.57 -2.00 -13.42
CA GLU A 98 0.14 -0.85 -14.22
C GLU A 98 1.05 0.36 -13.99
N GLN A 99 1.46 0.60 -12.75
CA GLN A 99 2.30 1.74 -12.36
C GLN A 99 3.74 1.64 -12.90
N MET A 100 4.33 0.44 -12.91
CA MET A 100 5.70 0.20 -13.42
C MET A 100 5.78 0.15 -14.95
N GLY A 101 4.66 -0.03 -15.62
CA GLY A 101 4.59 -0.21 -17.07
C GLY A 101 5.07 -1.60 -17.52
N SER A 102 5.99 -1.64 -18.49
CA SER A 102 6.45 -2.91 -19.06
C SER A 102 7.31 -3.70 -18.07
N LEU A 103 6.97 -4.98 -17.88
CA LEU A 103 7.72 -5.97 -17.10
C LEU A 103 8.17 -7.18 -17.95
N LYS A 104 8.31 -7.01 -19.28
CA LYS A 104 8.68 -8.09 -20.21
C LYS A 104 10.06 -8.70 -19.94
N GLU A 105 10.93 -7.94 -19.28
CA GLU A 105 12.27 -8.37 -18.87
C GLU A 105 12.26 -9.28 -17.64
N PHE A 106 11.12 -9.41 -16.95
CA PHE A 106 10.97 -10.27 -15.78
C PHE A 106 10.32 -11.59 -16.17
N ALA A 107 10.85 -12.68 -15.64
CA ALA A 107 10.30 -14.01 -15.81
C ALA A 107 9.54 -14.45 -14.54
N SER A 108 8.66 -15.44 -14.66
CA SER A 108 7.98 -15.98 -13.48
C SER A 108 8.99 -16.58 -12.50
N PRO A 109 8.71 -16.57 -11.18
CA PRO A 109 9.67 -17.04 -10.18
C PRO A 109 10.22 -18.44 -10.50
N ASP A 110 9.35 -19.39 -10.85
CA ASP A 110 9.73 -20.79 -11.13
C ASP A 110 10.65 -20.98 -12.35
N SER A 111 10.78 -19.97 -13.21
CA SER A 111 11.58 -20.05 -14.44
C SER A 111 12.99 -19.46 -14.30
N ILE A 112 13.29 -18.79 -13.19
CA ILE A 112 14.57 -18.13 -12.96
C ILE A 112 15.51 -19.08 -12.20
N PRO A 113 16.71 -19.39 -12.71
CA PRO A 113 17.71 -20.18 -11.99
C PRO A 113 18.14 -19.54 -10.67
N GLU A 114 18.64 -20.34 -9.72
CA GLU A 114 19.04 -19.84 -8.40
C GLU A 114 20.24 -18.88 -8.48
N GLU A 115 21.11 -19.06 -9.46
CA GLU A 115 22.24 -18.17 -9.73
C GLU A 115 21.83 -16.79 -10.29
N GLU A 116 20.61 -16.65 -10.82
CA GLU A 116 20.11 -15.41 -11.43
C GLU A 116 19.08 -14.67 -10.55
N ILE A 117 18.52 -15.33 -9.52
CA ILE A 117 17.38 -14.81 -8.77
C ILE A 117 17.69 -13.55 -7.99
N GLU A 118 18.90 -13.42 -7.44
CA GLU A 118 19.31 -12.20 -6.73
C GLU A 118 19.34 -10.99 -7.67
N ALA A 119 19.92 -11.14 -8.86
CA ALA A 119 19.94 -10.07 -9.86
C ALA A 119 18.52 -9.72 -10.36
N ALA A 120 17.64 -10.71 -10.48
CA ALA A 120 16.24 -10.49 -10.84
C ALA A 120 15.47 -9.75 -9.73
N ALA A 121 15.67 -10.11 -8.47
CA ALA A 121 15.10 -9.44 -7.30
C ALA A 121 15.54 -7.98 -7.22
N GLN A 122 16.84 -7.70 -7.38
CA GLN A 122 17.35 -6.33 -7.36
C GLN A 122 16.78 -5.46 -8.50
N LYS A 123 16.60 -6.04 -9.70
CA LYS A 123 15.94 -5.34 -10.80
C LYS A 123 14.47 -5.02 -10.49
N LEU A 124 13.76 -5.95 -9.85
CA LEU A 124 12.35 -5.77 -9.52
C LEU A 124 12.18 -4.74 -8.40
N LEU A 125 13.04 -4.78 -7.37
CA LEU A 125 13.15 -3.73 -6.35
C LEU A 125 13.36 -2.35 -6.98
N GLY A 126 14.24 -2.26 -7.97
CA GLY A 126 14.46 -1.02 -8.72
C GLY A 126 13.19 -0.49 -9.41
N LYS A 127 12.27 -1.37 -9.83
CA LYS A 127 10.96 -0.97 -10.39
C LYS A 127 10.02 -0.44 -9.32
N PHE A 128 9.96 -1.08 -8.15
CA PHE A 128 9.20 -0.57 -6.99
C PHE A 128 9.72 0.80 -6.55
N HIS A 129 11.03 0.95 -6.39
CA HIS A 129 11.63 2.23 -6.02
C HIS A 129 11.33 3.33 -7.07
N ALA A 130 11.33 2.99 -8.36
CA ALA A 130 11.01 3.94 -9.43
C ALA A 130 9.55 4.46 -9.41
N ILE A 131 8.66 3.77 -8.70
CA ILE A 131 7.28 4.20 -8.46
C ILE A 131 7.06 4.65 -7.00
N HIS A 132 8.14 5.05 -6.31
CA HIS A 132 8.09 5.52 -4.92
C HIS A 132 7.59 4.48 -3.92
N VAL A 133 7.96 3.22 -4.13
CA VAL A 133 7.66 2.13 -3.20
C VAL A 133 8.96 1.51 -2.72
N GLU A 134 9.22 1.63 -1.43
CA GLU A 134 10.34 1.00 -0.73
C GLU A 134 9.92 -0.37 -0.18
N VAL A 135 10.82 -1.34 -0.23
CA VAL A 135 10.55 -2.71 0.24
C VAL A 135 11.44 -2.99 1.45
N ASP A 136 10.82 -3.03 2.63
CA ASP A 136 11.48 -3.08 3.93
C ASP A 136 11.59 -4.52 4.44
N PHE A 137 12.23 -5.37 3.64
CA PHE A 137 12.54 -6.74 4.04
C PHE A 137 13.84 -6.76 4.85
N ALA A 138 13.98 -7.75 5.74
CA ALA A 138 15.26 -8.00 6.39
C ALA A 138 16.28 -8.51 5.37
N ASP A 139 17.54 -8.08 5.47
CA ASP A 139 18.63 -8.45 4.56
C ASP A 139 18.85 -9.97 4.49
N GLU A 140 18.49 -10.69 5.55
CA GLU A 140 18.62 -12.13 5.65
C GLU A 140 17.54 -12.93 4.88
N VAL A 141 16.50 -12.27 4.34
CA VAL A 141 15.46 -12.96 3.57
C VAL A 141 16.03 -13.48 2.24
N PRO A 142 15.84 -14.78 1.91
CA PRO A 142 16.32 -15.35 0.66
C PRO A 142 15.81 -14.59 -0.57
N PRO A 143 16.67 -14.27 -1.57
CA PRO A 143 16.26 -13.46 -2.72
C PRO A 143 15.11 -14.05 -3.53
N ARG A 144 15.01 -15.38 -3.59
CA ARG A 144 13.88 -16.07 -4.21
C ARG A 144 12.56 -15.84 -3.49
N LEU A 145 12.56 -15.86 -2.16
CA LEU A 145 11.36 -15.60 -1.38
C LEU A 145 10.91 -14.14 -1.54
N LEU A 146 11.86 -13.20 -1.54
CA LEU A 146 11.61 -11.80 -1.85
C LEU A 146 11.01 -11.64 -3.25
N TYR A 147 11.62 -12.25 -4.26
CA TYR A 147 11.14 -12.17 -5.64
C TYR A 147 9.74 -12.76 -5.81
N GLU A 148 9.48 -13.95 -5.22
CA GLU A 148 8.17 -14.59 -5.23
C GLU A 148 7.10 -13.68 -4.62
N TYR A 149 7.38 -13.08 -3.46
CA TYR A 149 6.46 -12.15 -2.83
C TYR A 149 6.20 -10.92 -3.70
N LEU A 150 7.26 -10.26 -4.18
CA LEU A 150 7.14 -9.07 -5.03
C LEU A 150 6.39 -9.36 -6.33
N TRP A 151 6.58 -10.56 -6.88
CA TRP A 151 5.87 -11.03 -8.07
C TRP A 151 4.37 -11.22 -7.81
N ASP A 152 4.01 -11.83 -6.68
CA ASP A 152 2.63 -12.11 -6.30
C ASP A 152 1.82 -10.83 -6.08
N ILE A 153 2.43 -9.81 -5.46
CA ILE A 153 1.75 -8.54 -5.20
C ILE A 153 1.67 -7.62 -6.43
N LEU A 154 2.25 -7.97 -7.58
CA LEU A 154 2.25 -7.08 -8.76
C LEU A 154 0.84 -6.65 -9.20
N ASP A 155 -0.16 -7.47 -8.90
CA ASP A 155 -1.55 -7.24 -9.26
C ASP A 155 -2.38 -6.67 -8.10
N ASP A 156 -1.76 -6.38 -6.94
CA ASP A 156 -2.37 -5.64 -5.84
C ASP A 156 -2.47 -4.15 -6.20
N GLU A 157 -3.58 -3.52 -5.81
CA GLU A 157 -3.83 -2.09 -6.03
C GLU A 157 -3.18 -1.22 -4.96
N SER A 158 -2.55 -0.13 -5.40
CA SER A 158 -2.03 0.93 -4.53
C SER A 158 -2.30 2.32 -5.11
N GLU A 159 -2.21 3.34 -4.26
CA GLU A 159 -2.29 4.74 -4.67
C GLU A 159 -1.06 5.15 -5.48
N TYR A 160 -1.24 6.02 -6.48
CA TYR A 160 -0.11 6.68 -7.14
C TYR A 160 0.56 7.67 -6.19
N VAL A 161 1.90 7.59 -6.10
CA VAL A 161 2.74 8.46 -5.27
C VAL A 161 3.72 9.22 -6.15
N GLY A 162 3.82 10.54 -5.95
CA GLY A 162 4.73 11.40 -6.74
C GLY A 162 5.93 11.92 -5.95
N ILE A 163 5.76 12.11 -4.64
CA ILE A 163 6.80 12.54 -3.70
C ILE A 163 6.57 11.73 -2.40
N GLY A 164 7.66 11.41 -1.70
CA GLY A 164 7.62 10.47 -0.57
C GLY A 164 7.71 9.02 -1.05
N GLY A 165 7.21 8.10 -0.25
CA GLY A 165 7.14 6.70 -0.63
C GLY A 165 6.24 5.84 0.26
N TRP A 166 5.73 4.77 -0.32
CA TRP A 166 5.09 3.69 0.42
C TRP A 166 6.13 2.67 0.84
N HIS A 167 5.91 2.07 2.00
CA HIS A 167 6.75 0.97 2.48
C HIS A 167 5.97 -0.33 2.39
N ILE A 168 6.56 -1.33 1.73
CA ILE A 168 6.09 -2.71 1.73
C ILE A 168 6.99 -3.50 2.64
N ASP A 169 6.48 -3.85 3.81
CA ASP A 169 7.20 -4.62 4.81
C ASP A 169 6.70 -6.07 4.88
N ALA A 170 5.75 -6.50 4.05
CA ALA A 170 5.11 -7.83 4.12
C ALA A 170 4.68 -8.26 5.54
N CYS A 171 4.33 -7.30 6.40
CA CYS A 171 3.83 -7.54 7.74
C CYS A 171 2.33 -7.24 7.80
N SER A 172 1.51 -8.29 7.86
CA SER A 172 0.07 -8.13 8.08
C SER A 172 -0.30 -7.94 9.56
N GLY A 173 0.68 -8.01 10.47
CA GLY A 173 0.46 -8.18 11.91
C GLY A 173 0.06 -9.60 12.33
N PHE A 174 -0.19 -10.52 11.38
CA PHE A 174 -0.55 -11.91 11.64
C PHE A 174 0.64 -12.86 11.36
N CYS A 175 1.31 -13.29 12.43
CA CYS A 175 2.54 -14.08 12.34
C CYS A 175 2.39 -15.52 11.81
N PRO A 176 1.31 -16.29 12.07
CA PRO A 176 1.23 -17.70 11.68
C PRO A 176 1.43 -17.99 10.18
N GLU A 177 1.14 -17.03 9.32
CA GLU A 177 1.30 -17.15 7.86
C GLU A 177 2.30 -16.12 7.29
N CYS A 178 3.03 -15.42 8.16
CA CYS A 178 3.95 -14.37 7.73
C CYS A 178 5.20 -14.97 7.10
N ILE A 179 5.48 -14.58 5.86
CA ILE A 179 6.66 -15.04 5.12
C ILE A 179 7.97 -14.56 5.73
N ARG A 180 7.94 -13.44 6.47
CA ARG A 180 9.08 -12.87 7.18
C ARG A 180 9.32 -13.52 8.54
N ARG A 181 8.39 -14.32 9.07
CA ARG A 181 8.43 -14.83 10.45
C ARG A 181 9.82 -15.39 10.86
N PRO A 182 10.51 -16.21 10.04
CA PRO A 182 11.83 -16.73 10.43
C PRO A 182 12.96 -15.70 10.52
N TRP A 183 12.76 -14.53 9.90
CA TRP A 183 13.72 -13.43 9.82
C TRP A 183 13.17 -12.15 10.46
N CYS A 184 12.08 -12.24 11.22
CA CYS A 184 11.41 -11.10 11.82
C CYS A 184 11.92 -10.89 13.25
N ASP A 185 12.54 -9.74 13.48
CA ASP A 185 13.06 -9.36 14.81
C ASP A 185 11.94 -9.06 15.83
N VAL A 186 10.71 -8.84 15.37
CA VAL A 186 9.55 -8.53 16.21
C VAL A 186 8.72 -9.79 16.53
N GLY A 187 8.89 -10.87 15.75
CA GLY A 187 7.99 -12.02 15.70
C GLY A 187 8.19 -13.12 16.76
N GLY A 188 9.07 -12.93 17.74
CA GLY A 188 9.50 -13.96 18.71
C GLY A 188 8.53 -14.33 19.83
N CYS A 189 7.22 -14.07 19.69
CA CYS A 189 6.26 -14.11 20.81
C CYS A 189 5.29 -15.31 20.82
N TRP A 190 5.59 -16.40 20.13
CA TRP A 190 4.68 -17.56 20.04
C TRP A 190 5.28 -18.83 20.62
N ASP A 191 4.60 -19.41 21.61
CA ASP A 191 4.96 -20.67 22.29
C ASP A 191 5.18 -21.84 21.30
N GLU A 192 4.54 -21.79 20.14
CA GLU A 192 4.66 -22.80 19.08
C GLU A 192 6.05 -22.82 18.43
N ASP A 193 6.76 -21.68 18.42
CA ASP A 193 8.11 -21.57 17.86
C ASP A 193 9.14 -22.29 18.74
N GLU A 194 8.84 -22.46 20.03
CA GLU A 194 9.67 -23.23 20.96
C GLU A 194 9.50 -24.75 20.79
N THR A 195 8.43 -25.19 20.11
CA THR A 195 8.12 -26.61 19.96
C THR A 195 8.38 -27.11 18.54
N ALA A 196 9.34 -28.02 18.40
CA ALA A 196 9.65 -28.67 17.13
C ALA A 196 8.40 -29.25 16.46
N GLY A 197 8.18 -28.90 15.19
CA GLY A 197 7.08 -29.36 14.36
C GLY A 197 5.77 -28.58 14.53
N LYS A 198 5.71 -27.57 15.42
CA LYS A 198 4.49 -26.79 15.67
C LYS A 198 4.45 -25.43 14.97
N MET A 199 5.59 -24.91 14.53
CA MET A 199 5.61 -23.67 13.74
C MET A 199 4.90 -23.88 12.39
N VAL A 200 3.79 -23.16 12.20
CA VAL A 200 3.11 -23.08 10.90
C VAL A 200 3.94 -22.15 10.01
N LEU A 201 4.45 -22.70 8.91
CA LEU A 201 5.17 -21.96 7.87
C LEU A 201 4.41 -22.05 6.55
N PRO A 202 4.32 -20.96 5.77
CA PRO A 202 3.87 -21.00 4.38
C PRO A 202 4.74 -21.94 3.55
N ALA A 203 4.17 -22.52 2.48
CA ALA A 203 4.85 -23.51 1.65
C ALA A 203 6.18 -22.99 1.06
N GLN A 204 6.21 -21.74 0.62
CA GLN A 204 7.43 -21.08 0.11
C GLN A 204 8.55 -20.99 1.15
N VAL A 205 8.21 -20.74 2.42
CA VAL A 205 9.20 -20.58 3.52
C VAL A 205 9.82 -21.93 3.91
N ARG A 206 9.06 -23.03 3.79
CA ARG A 206 9.53 -24.38 4.14
C ARG A 206 10.71 -24.87 3.30
N ARG A 207 11.01 -24.22 2.18
CA ARG A 207 12.21 -24.50 1.37
C ARG A 207 13.51 -24.09 2.07
N TYR A 208 13.44 -23.07 2.93
CA TYR A 208 14.59 -22.45 3.58
C TYR A 208 14.68 -22.80 5.06
N VAL A 209 13.53 -23.03 5.70
CA VAL A 209 13.42 -23.16 7.15
C VAL A 209 12.59 -24.39 7.48
N SER A 210 13.14 -25.27 8.31
CA SER A 210 12.42 -26.44 8.83
C SER A 210 11.67 -26.04 10.11
N PRO A 211 10.51 -26.61 10.46
CA PRO A 211 9.91 -26.39 11.78
C PRO A 211 10.69 -27.06 12.93
N SER A 212 12.00 -27.32 12.77
CA SER A 212 12.86 -27.97 13.76
C SER A 212 13.70 -26.94 14.55
N PRO A 213 14.30 -27.32 15.69
CA PRO A 213 15.05 -26.42 16.57
C PRO A 213 16.31 -25.75 15.96
N VAL A 214 16.68 -26.09 14.72
CA VAL A 214 17.71 -25.36 13.96
C VAL A 214 17.20 -23.99 13.51
N SER A 215 15.90 -23.87 13.24
CA SER A 215 15.25 -22.59 12.95
C SER A 215 15.14 -21.72 14.20
N LEU A 216 15.01 -22.36 15.38
CA LEU A 216 15.21 -21.71 16.68
C LEU A 216 16.62 -21.13 16.82
N GLN A 217 17.66 -21.65 16.14
CA GLN A 217 19.00 -21.04 16.17
C GLN A 217 19.10 -19.79 15.28
N ILE A 218 18.38 -19.75 14.15
CA ILE A 218 18.25 -18.55 13.31
C ILE A 218 17.48 -17.48 14.08
N LEU A 219 16.34 -17.85 14.67
CA LEU A 219 15.51 -16.97 15.52
C LEU A 219 16.31 -16.43 16.73
N LYS A 220 16.99 -17.30 17.49
CA LYS A 220 17.81 -16.90 18.66
C LYS A 220 19.07 -16.10 18.31
N LYS A 221 19.59 -16.21 17.09
CA LYS A 221 20.76 -15.43 16.64
C LYS A 221 20.37 -13.97 16.39
N ASN A 222 19.12 -13.72 16.00
CA ASN A 222 18.60 -12.37 15.79
C ASN A 222 18.22 -11.70 17.13
N GLU A 223 17.66 -12.43 18.10
CA GLU A 223 17.40 -11.90 19.45
C GLU A 223 18.69 -11.44 20.17
N LYS A 224 19.79 -12.20 20.07
CA LYS A 224 21.06 -11.87 20.74
C LYS A 224 21.78 -10.64 20.17
N LYS A 225 21.40 -10.15 18.99
CA LYS A 225 22.00 -8.94 18.39
C LYS A 225 21.59 -7.66 19.14
N TYR A 226 20.54 -7.72 19.96
CA TYR A 226 19.97 -6.59 20.70
C TYR A 226 20.19 -6.66 22.23
N ASP A 227 20.89 -7.69 22.71
CA ASP A 227 21.25 -7.89 24.14
C ASP A 227 22.66 -7.36 24.47
N ILE A 228 23.18 -6.42 23.68
CA ILE A 228 24.43 -5.71 23.97
C ILE A 228 24.10 -4.24 24.25
N GLU A 229 23.78 -3.95 25.51
CA GLU A 229 24.07 -2.65 26.15
C GLU A 229 25.50 -2.63 26.71
#